data_AF-A0A1L4BZZ4-F1
#
_entry.id   AF-A0A1L4BZZ4-F1
#
_cell.length_a   1.000
_cell.length_b   1.000
_cell.length_c   1.000
_cell.angle_alpha   90.00
_cell.angle_beta   90.00
_cell.angle_gamma   90.00
#
_symmetry.space_group_name_H-M   'P 1'
#
loop_
_entity.id
_entity.type
_entity.pdbx_description
1 polymer ?
#
loop_
_entity_poly.entity_id
_entity_poly.type
_entity_poly.pdbx_seq_one_letter_code
_entity_poly.pdbx_strand_id
1 'polypeptide(L)' 'MTYEERIQAALDKMPNDVAWDIDKRISDWLSGDGHKSDDPYIYQQVRFAENAAKQYEEVDA' A
#
# COMPACT_ATOMS: atom_id res chain seq x y z
N MET A 1 9.23 -8.83 -8.77
CA MET A 1 8.81 -7.74 -7.89
C MET A 1 7.94 -8.33 -6.81
N THR A 2 8.34 -8.22 -5.54
CA THR A 2 7.59 -8.70 -4.37
C THR A 2 6.40 -7.76 -4.08
N TYR A 3 5.53 -8.13 -3.14
CA TYR A 3 4.46 -7.23 -2.71
C TYR A 3 5.03 -5.97 -2.02
N GLU A 4 6.09 -6.13 -1.24
CA GLU A 4 6.77 -5.06 -0.49
C GLU A 4 7.33 -4.00 -1.44
N GLU A 5 7.97 -4.45 -2.52
CA GLU A 5 8.49 -3.55 -3.56
C GLU A 5 7.35 -2.80 -4.27
N ARG A 6 6.23 -3.47 -4.53
CA ARG A 6 5.06 -2.85 -5.19
C ARG A 6 4.38 -1.82 -4.31
N ILE A 7 4.18 -2.12 -3.02
CA ILE A 7 3.56 -1.17 -2.10
C ILE A 7 4.46 0.03 -1.92
N GLN A 8 5.77 -0.15 -1.68
CA GLN A 8 6.69 0.96 -1.49
C GLN A 8 6.70 1.91 -2.71
N ALA A 9 6.78 1.35 -3.93
CA ALA A 9 6.75 2.14 -5.15
C ALA A 9 5.44 2.92 -5.35
N ALA A 10 4.33 2.43 -4.81
CA ALA A 10 3.06 3.15 -4.82
C ALA A 10 3.01 4.25 -3.75
N LEU A 11 3.49 3.97 -2.54
CA LEU A 11 3.52 4.91 -1.43
C LEU A 11 4.39 6.14 -1.73
N ASP A 12 5.48 5.97 -2.47
CA ASP A 12 6.38 7.07 -2.86
C ASP A 12 5.72 8.11 -3.80
N LYS A 13 4.56 7.79 -4.37
CA LYS A 13 3.85 8.63 -5.37
C LYS A 13 2.65 9.37 -4.80
N MET A 14 2.42 9.32 -3.50
CA MET A 14 1.25 9.91 -2.87
C MET A 14 1.64 10.81 -1.69
N PRO A 15 0.75 11.72 -1.26
CA PRO A 15 0.99 12.55 -0.08
C PRO A 15 1.28 11.70 1.17
N ASN A 16 2.19 12.18 2.01
CA ASN A 16 2.66 11.47 3.21
C ASN A 16 1.52 10.95 4.10
N ASP A 17 0.46 11.74 4.29
CA ASP A 17 -0.67 11.35 5.14
C ASP A 17 -1.40 10.10 4.61
N VAL A 18 -1.51 9.99 3.27
CA VAL A 18 -2.17 8.86 2.60
C VAL A 18 -1.25 7.65 2.58
N ALA A 19 0.02 7.85 2.28
CA ALA A 19 1.02 6.78 2.34
C ALA A 19 1.08 6.16 3.75
N TRP A 20 1.08 7.02 4.77
CA TRP A 20 1.13 6.59 6.17
C TRP A 20 -0.11 5.80 6.60
N ASP A 21 -1.32 6.19 6.17
CA ASP A 21 -2.55 5.43 6.49
C ASP A 21 -2.50 4.00 5.95
N ILE A 22 -2.02 3.84 4.71
CA ILE A 22 -1.92 2.52 4.06
C ILE A 22 -0.84 1.67 4.73
N ASP A 23 0.35 2.25 4.96
CA ASP A 23 1.46 1.57 5.63
C ASP A 23 1.08 1.10 7.04
N LYS A 24 0.36 1.95 7.79
CA LYS A 24 -0.16 1.61 9.11
C LYS A 24 -1.16 0.45 9.06
N ARG A 25 -2.11 0.45 8.11
CA ARG A 25 -3.08 -0.66 7.97
C ARG A 25 -2.41 -1.99 7.66
N ILE A 26 -1.39 -1.99 6.81
CA ILE A 26 -0.59 -3.17 6.48
C ILE A 26 0.16 -3.65 7.72
N SER A 27 0.85 -2.75 8.41
CA SER A 27 1.60 -3.05 9.63
C SER A 27 0.70 -3.59 10.74
N ASP A 28 -0.45 -2.96 10.97
CA ASP A 28 -1.44 -3.37 11.97
C ASP A 28 -1.98 -4.78 11.64
N TRP A 29 -2.27 -5.07 10.36
CA TRP A 29 -2.70 -6.41 9.94
C TRP A 29 -1.64 -7.47 10.19
N LEU A 30 -0.39 -7.19 9.78
CA LEU A 30 0.73 -8.13 9.93
C LEU A 30 1.13 -8.33 11.40
N SER A 31 0.78 -7.40 12.28
CA SER A 31 1.03 -7.53 13.72
C SER A 31 0.09 -8.53 14.42
N GLY A 32 -1.02 -8.90 13.78
CA GLY A 32 -1.96 -9.86 14.35
C GLY A 32 -1.52 -11.31 14.15
N ASP A 33 -1.94 -12.17 15.09
CA ASP A 33 -1.54 -13.58 15.09
C ASP A 33 -2.13 -14.33 13.89
N GLY A 34 -1.30 -15.15 13.24
CA GLY A 34 -1.69 -15.95 12.07
C GLY A 34 -1.81 -15.19 10.74
N HIS A 35 -1.61 -13.87 10.72
CA HIS A 35 -1.61 -13.07 9.49
C HIS A 35 -0.28 -13.15 8.74
N LYS A 36 -0.34 -12.99 7.42
CA LYS A 36 0.83 -13.12 6.53
C LYS A 36 0.83 -12.07 5.44
N SER A 37 2.02 -11.84 4.88
CA SER A 37 2.23 -10.95 3.74
C SER A 37 1.52 -11.38 2.45
N ASP A 38 1.13 -12.65 2.34
CA ASP A 38 0.36 -13.20 1.23
C ASP A 38 -1.14 -13.28 1.51
N ASP A 39 -1.61 -12.71 2.62
CA ASP A 39 -3.03 -12.67 2.93
C ASP A 39 -3.80 -11.89 1.85
N PRO A 40 -5.04 -12.32 1.51
CA PRO A 40 -5.90 -11.61 0.55
C PRO A 40 -6.12 -10.14 0.88
N TYR A 41 -6.05 -9.76 2.17
CA TYR A 41 -6.15 -8.38 2.62
C TYR A 41 -4.94 -7.53 2.18
N ILE A 42 -3.72 -8.06 2.31
CA ILE A 42 -2.50 -7.36 1.88
C ILE A 42 -2.55 -7.12 0.37
N TYR A 43 -2.98 -8.11 -0.41
CA TYR A 43 -3.16 -7.94 -1.86
C TYR A 43 -4.16 -6.82 -2.20
N GLN A 44 -5.23 -6.67 -1.42
CA GLN A 44 -6.19 -5.57 -1.60
C GLN A 44 -5.55 -4.21 -1.27
N GLN A 45 -4.75 -4.11 -0.20
CA GLN A 45 -4.04 -2.88 0.15
C GLN A 45 -3.05 -2.46 -0.94
N VAL A 46 -2.31 -3.41 -1.52
CA VAL A 46 -1.39 -3.15 -2.65
C VAL A 46 -2.14 -2.60 -3.85
N ARG A 47 -3.24 -3.24 -4.26
CA ARG A 47 -4.02 -2.77 -5.42
C ARG A 47 -4.65 -1.40 -5.17
N PHE A 48 -5.09 -1.15 -3.95
CA PHE A 48 -5.60 0.16 -3.56
C PHE A 48 -4.52 1.23 -3.70
N ALA A 49 -3.33 1.00 -3.13
CA ALA A 49 -2.20 1.92 -3.23
C ALA A 49 -1.76 2.16 -4.68
N GLU A 50 -1.68 1.12 -5.51
CA GLU A 50 -1.33 1.25 -6.93
C GLU A 50 -2.34 2.09 -7.71
N ASN A 51 -3.64 1.97 -7.39
CA ASN A 51 -4.66 2.79 -8.02
C ASN A 51 -4.63 4.24 -7.52
N ALA A 52 -4.44 4.45 -6.20
CA ALA A 52 -4.29 5.77 -5.62
C ALA A 52 -3.08 6.51 -6.22
N ALA A 53 -1.93 5.84 -6.31
CA ALA A 53 -0.71 6.38 -6.92
C ALA A 53 -0.94 6.86 -8.35
N LYS A 54 -1.67 6.10 -9.18
CA LYS A 54 -2.02 6.54 -10.55
C LYS A 54 -2.87 7.80 -10.57
N GLN A 55 -3.80 7.93 -9.63
CA GLN A 55 -4.63 9.13 -9.54
C GLN A 55 -3.81 10.35 -9.12
N TYR A 56 -2.82 10.19 -8.25
CA TYR A 56 -1.89 11.28 -7.92
C TYR A 56 -0.99 11.65 -9.11
N GLU A 57 -0.44 10.67 -9.82
CA GLU A 57 0.32 10.93 -11.05
C GLU A 57 -0.50 11.66 -12.12
N GLU A 58 -1.80 11.35 -12.28
CA GLU A 58 -2.70 12.02 -13.21
C GLU A 58 -3.06 13.46 -12.78
N VAL A 59 -3.01 13.76 -11.49
CA VAL A 59 -3.31 15.10 -10.94
C VAL A 59 -2.08 16.01 -10.97
N ASP A 60 -0.87 15.45 -10.83
CA ASP A 60 0.40 16.18 -10.87
C ASP A 60 1.01 16.29 -12.30
N ALA A 61 0.39 15.68 -13.33
CA ALA A 61 0.82 15.70 -14.74
C ALA A 61 0.20 16.86 -15.55
#